data_AF-A0A127HSG4-F1
#
_entry.id   AF-A0A127HSG4-F1
#
_cell.length_a   1.000
_cell.length_b   1.000
_cell.length_c   1.000
_cell.angle_alpha   90.00
_cell.angle_beta   90.00
_cell.angle_gamma   90.00
#
_symmetry.space_group_name_H-M   'P 1'
#
loop_
_entity.id
_entity.type
_entity.pdbx_description
1 polymer ?
#
loop_
_entity_poly.entity_id
_entity_poly.type
_entity_poly.pdbx_seq_one_letter_code
_entity_poly.pdbx_strand_id
1 'polypeptide(L)'
;MAESQQSFSYGAPIARDLEALISSKRYSTYLKKAGHKDDFAFELYLYNARLAKAFLFPLHVTEVVVRNAIDEILCTQYTNQWHLDAAFRSMITPESLATLKKAIDRASKGSAPAQKDDVVSRLTFDFWSNLFRASYDRPLWQTNIKTLMPLNPSITRASLQTLMMSINNFRNRIAHHEPIFALDVSLMHKEILQVVGYRSATAENWIKCHSTVHKVMRSRPSSGLGAGPTLASLCDSDFSTLPITTKLSDLKAKQPQTKFIVCLDDKSGETVGILKAAELGEFMFSCADESGLIDLTEHSLGDVCAHTDAARAYAKVDGAEGAIALTHIFRGFVCYALVLEAGKLKGVISKPHRKY
;
A
#
# COMPACT_ATOMS: atom_id res chain seq x y z
N MET A 1 4.81 -5.45 -11.45
CA MET A 1 6.03 -6.22 -11.73
C MET A 1 6.20 -7.46 -10.85
N ALA A 2 5.35 -7.74 -9.86
CA ALA A 2 5.27 -9.09 -9.26
C ALA A 2 3.82 -9.53 -9.02
N GLU A 3 2.83 -8.86 -9.61
CA GLU A 3 1.46 -9.39 -9.66
C GLU A 3 1.42 -10.45 -10.75
N SER A 4 0.97 -11.65 -10.41
CA SER A 4 0.93 -12.77 -11.35
C SER A 4 -0.12 -12.45 -12.41
N GLN A 5 0.31 -12.28 -13.66
CA GLN A 5 -0.62 -12.12 -14.78
C GLN A 5 -1.24 -13.46 -15.19
N GLN A 6 -0.59 -14.57 -14.84
CA GLN A 6 -1.00 -15.95 -15.09
C GLN A 6 -0.54 -16.85 -13.91
N SER A 7 -1.12 -18.05 -13.78
CA SER A 7 -0.62 -19.04 -12.81
C SER A 7 0.77 -19.53 -13.23
N PHE A 8 1.69 -19.62 -12.28
CA PHE A 8 3.04 -20.17 -12.49
C PHE A 8 3.23 -21.33 -11.52
N SER A 9 3.42 -22.55 -12.04
CA SER A 9 3.58 -23.76 -11.24
C SER A 9 5.07 -24.03 -10.97
N TYR A 10 5.45 -24.19 -9.70
CA TYR A 10 6.83 -24.44 -9.29
C TYR A 10 7.14 -25.94 -9.21
N GLY A 11 6.87 -26.69 -10.28
CA GLY A 11 7.27 -28.09 -10.35
C GLY A 11 8.76 -28.29 -10.05
N ALA A 12 9.12 -29.44 -9.47
CA ALA A 12 10.48 -29.73 -8.97
C ALA A 12 11.67 -29.36 -9.90
N PRO A 13 11.63 -29.53 -11.24
CA PRO A 13 12.72 -29.04 -12.10
C PRO A 13 12.79 -27.49 -12.13
N ILE A 14 11.65 -26.81 -12.27
CA ILE A 14 11.58 -25.34 -12.32
C ILE A 14 12.00 -24.73 -10.98
N ALA A 15 11.59 -25.33 -9.86
CA ALA A 15 11.97 -24.87 -8.52
C ALA A 15 13.48 -24.89 -8.32
N ARG A 16 14.16 -25.97 -8.73
CA ARG A 16 15.63 -26.09 -8.64
C ARG A 16 16.35 -25.07 -9.52
N ASP A 17 15.85 -24.85 -10.74
CA ASP A 17 16.43 -23.85 -11.65
C ASP A 17 16.31 -22.43 -11.07
N LEU A 18 15.13 -22.08 -10.54
CA LEU A 18 14.90 -20.78 -9.90
C LEU A 18 15.73 -20.60 -8.62
N GLU A 19 15.88 -21.66 -7.80
CA GLU A 19 16.74 -21.62 -6.62
C GLU A 19 18.20 -21.31 -7.01
N ALA A 20 18.71 -21.95 -8.06
CA ALA A 20 20.07 -21.70 -8.55
C ALA A 20 20.26 -20.23 -8.98
N LEU A 21 19.27 -19.64 -9.65
CA LEU A 21 19.29 -18.23 -10.08
C LEU A 21 19.18 -17.24 -8.92
N ILE A 22 18.38 -17.53 -7.90
CA ILE A 22 18.22 -16.67 -6.70
C ILE A 22 19.38 -16.87 -5.71
N SER A 23 20.15 -17.96 -5.86
CA SER A 23 21.07 -18.58 -4.91
C SER A 23 20.36 -19.28 -3.75
N SER A 24 20.82 -20.50 -3.44
CA SER A 24 20.34 -21.31 -2.31
C SER A 24 20.41 -20.56 -0.98
N LYS A 25 21.44 -19.74 -0.76
CA LYS A 25 21.57 -18.98 0.49
C LYS A 25 20.42 -17.99 0.68
N ARG A 26 20.07 -17.23 -0.36
CA ARG A 26 18.95 -16.27 -0.29
C ARG A 26 17.62 -17.00 -0.22
N TYR A 27 17.44 -18.03 -1.05
CA TYR A 27 16.21 -18.83 -1.09
C TYR A 27 15.92 -19.54 0.24
N SER A 28 16.96 -20.04 0.92
CA SER A 28 16.83 -20.79 2.19
C SER A 28 16.07 -20.03 3.28
N THR A 29 16.10 -18.69 3.28
CA THR A 29 15.36 -17.88 4.25
C THR A 29 13.85 -18.02 4.06
N TYR A 30 13.41 -18.05 2.79
CA TYR A 30 12.01 -18.26 2.43
C TYR A 30 11.60 -19.71 2.65
N LEU A 31 12.43 -20.66 2.23
CA LEU A 31 12.16 -22.10 2.37
C LEU A 31 11.99 -22.51 3.83
N LYS A 32 12.86 -22.03 4.73
CA LYS A 32 12.73 -22.26 6.19
C LYS A 32 11.42 -21.69 6.74
N LYS A 33 11.06 -20.46 6.34
CA LYS A 33 9.80 -19.85 6.80
C LYS A 33 8.57 -20.57 6.24
N ALA A 34 8.69 -21.15 5.05
CA ALA A 34 7.65 -21.89 4.38
C ALA A 34 7.45 -23.33 4.92
N GLY A 35 8.25 -23.76 5.90
CA GLY A 35 8.22 -25.15 6.37
C GLY A 35 8.67 -26.14 5.30
N HIS A 36 9.67 -25.76 4.50
CA HIS A 36 10.25 -26.57 3.41
C HIS A 36 9.28 -26.93 2.27
N LYS A 37 8.30 -26.06 2.01
CA LYS A 37 7.39 -26.15 0.86
C LYS A 37 7.80 -25.14 -0.20
N ASP A 38 8.25 -25.61 -1.36
CA ASP A 38 8.80 -24.75 -2.42
C ASP A 38 7.78 -23.75 -2.96
N ASP A 39 6.55 -24.19 -3.26
CA ASP A 39 5.47 -23.32 -3.75
C ASP A 39 5.27 -22.12 -2.81
N PHE A 40 5.14 -22.38 -1.51
CA PHE A 40 4.91 -21.34 -0.51
C PHE A 40 6.16 -20.47 -0.29
N ALA A 41 7.37 -21.04 -0.42
CA ALA A 41 8.61 -20.28 -0.36
C ALA A 41 8.72 -19.27 -1.53
N PHE A 42 8.35 -19.66 -2.74
CA PHE A 42 8.30 -18.75 -3.88
C PHE A 42 7.17 -17.71 -3.75
N GLU A 43 6.01 -18.08 -3.21
CA GLU A 43 4.97 -17.10 -2.88
C GLU A 43 5.46 -16.05 -1.88
N LEU A 44 6.19 -16.46 -0.84
CA LEU A 44 6.80 -15.53 0.13
C LEU A 44 7.88 -14.67 -0.52
N TYR A 45 8.66 -15.22 -1.45
CA TYR A 45 9.66 -14.48 -2.22
C TYR A 45 9.00 -13.37 -3.05
N LEU A 46 7.95 -13.70 -3.80
CA LEU A 46 7.17 -12.74 -4.58
C LEU A 46 6.47 -11.71 -3.69
N TYR A 47 5.92 -12.14 -2.56
CA TYR A 47 5.34 -11.23 -1.56
C TYR A 47 6.36 -10.22 -1.04
N ASN A 48 7.59 -10.67 -0.74
CA ASN A 48 8.67 -9.77 -0.33
C ASN A 48 9.00 -8.73 -1.41
N ALA A 49 9.06 -9.15 -2.68
CA ALA A 49 9.29 -8.24 -3.79
C ALA A 49 8.15 -7.21 -3.95
N ARG A 50 6.89 -7.62 -3.78
CA ARG A 50 5.73 -6.72 -3.78
C ARG A 50 5.79 -5.73 -2.63
N LEU A 51 6.13 -6.18 -1.43
CA LEU A 51 6.30 -5.31 -0.26
C LEU A 51 7.39 -4.28 -0.52
N ALA A 52 8.57 -4.72 -0.95
CA ALA A 52 9.70 -3.85 -1.25
C ALA A 52 9.31 -2.76 -2.27
N LYS A 53 8.60 -3.16 -3.34
CA LYS A 53 8.03 -2.23 -4.32
C LYS A 53 7.05 -1.22 -3.70
N ALA A 54 6.12 -1.68 -2.86
CA ALA A 54 5.11 -0.82 -2.25
C ALA A 54 5.72 0.28 -1.36
N PHE A 55 6.87 -0.01 -0.73
CA PHE A 55 7.60 0.94 0.10
C PHE A 55 8.46 1.95 -0.68
N LEU A 56 8.72 1.75 -1.98
CA LEU A 56 9.55 2.67 -2.77
C LEU A 56 8.98 4.09 -2.78
N PHE A 57 7.66 4.24 -2.93
CA PHE A 57 7.04 5.56 -2.97
C PHE A 57 7.11 6.29 -1.61
N PRO A 58 6.66 5.72 -0.48
CA PRO A 58 6.82 6.36 0.84
C PRO A 58 8.28 6.71 1.17
N LEU A 59 9.23 5.82 0.86
CA LEU A 59 10.66 6.07 1.10
C LEU A 59 11.21 7.19 0.22
N HIS A 60 10.84 7.22 -1.07
CA HIS A 60 11.22 8.30 -1.98
C HIS A 60 10.75 9.66 -1.44
N VAL A 61 9.47 9.77 -1.06
CA VAL A 61 8.92 11.02 -0.52
C VAL A 61 9.67 11.42 0.76
N THR A 62 9.91 10.46 1.66
CA THR A 62 10.67 10.72 2.90
C THR A 62 12.06 11.26 2.62
N GLU A 63 12.80 10.61 1.71
CA GLU A 63 14.16 11.03 1.33
C GLU A 63 14.17 12.45 0.76
N VAL A 64 13.27 12.76 -0.19
CA VAL A 64 13.19 14.10 -0.80
C VAL A 64 12.78 15.16 0.22
N VAL A 65 11.77 14.88 1.05
CA VAL A 65 11.26 15.83 2.07
C VAL A 65 12.34 16.14 3.11
N VAL A 66 12.98 15.12 3.67
CA VAL A 66 14.03 15.30 4.68
C VAL A 66 15.23 15.99 4.07
N ARG A 67 15.70 15.53 2.90
CA ARG A 67 16.84 16.13 2.21
C ARG A 67 16.64 17.62 1.96
N ASN A 68 15.51 18.00 1.37
CA ASN A 68 15.25 19.40 1.04
C ASN A 68 15.14 20.26 2.30
N ALA A 69 14.53 19.74 3.38
CA ALA A 69 14.48 20.45 4.66
C ALA A 69 15.88 20.66 5.27
N ILE A 70 16.78 19.68 5.15
CA ILE A 70 18.17 19.83 5.57
C ILE A 70 18.91 20.84 4.67
N ASP A 71 18.72 20.75 3.35
CA ASP A 71 19.32 21.66 2.36
C ASP A 71 18.99 23.14 2.65
N GLU A 72 17.72 23.44 2.96
CA GLU A 72 17.27 24.78 3.38
C GLU A 72 18.04 25.29 4.61
N ILE A 73 18.22 24.43 5.62
CA ILE A 73 18.95 24.75 6.84
C ILE A 73 20.42 25.02 6.53
N LEU A 74 21.04 24.16 5.71
CA LEU A 74 22.45 24.32 5.31
C LEU A 74 22.67 25.59 4.48
N CYS A 75 21.73 25.94 3.60
CA CYS A 75 21.79 27.19 2.85
C CYS A 75 21.72 28.42 3.77
N THR A 76 20.88 28.37 4.80
CA THR A 76 20.70 29.45 5.78
C THR A 76 21.90 29.60 6.70
N GLN A 77 22.47 28.49 7.19
CA GLN A 77 23.55 28.50 8.17
C GLN A 77 24.93 28.76 7.54
N TYR A 78 25.13 28.31 6.30
CA TYR A 78 26.41 28.44 5.59
C TYR A 78 26.26 29.37 4.40
N THR A 79 25.99 28.83 3.21
CA THR A 79 25.77 29.60 1.99
C THR A 79 24.85 28.82 1.04
N ASN A 80 24.32 29.49 0.02
CA ASN A 80 23.58 28.83 -1.07
C ASN A 80 24.41 27.76 -1.82
N GLN A 81 25.73 27.72 -1.61
CA GLN A 81 26.63 26.69 -2.14
C GLN A 81 27.35 25.96 -0.99
N TRP A 82 26.60 25.60 0.07
CA TRP A 82 27.12 24.98 1.29
C TRP A 82 28.00 23.75 1.04
N HIS A 83 27.81 23.04 -0.07
CA HIS A 83 28.63 21.87 -0.43
C HIS A 83 30.10 22.22 -0.70
N LEU A 84 30.38 23.48 -1.00
CA LEU A 84 31.73 24.03 -1.20
C LEU A 84 32.23 24.81 0.03
N ASP A 85 31.36 25.10 0.99
CA ASP A 85 31.69 25.90 2.17
C ASP A 85 32.73 25.21 3.06
N ALA A 86 33.78 25.96 3.45
CA ALA A 86 34.89 25.42 4.21
C ALA A 86 34.51 25.05 5.65
N ALA A 87 33.62 25.83 6.28
CA ALA A 87 33.18 25.59 7.65
C ALA A 87 32.29 24.33 7.73
N PHE A 88 31.36 24.16 6.78
CA PHE A 88 30.55 22.94 6.67
C PHE A 88 31.41 21.71 6.43
N ARG A 89 32.35 21.77 5.48
CA ARG A 89 33.22 20.63 5.12
C ARG A 89 34.16 20.22 6.25
N SER A 90 34.56 21.18 7.10
CA SER A 90 35.37 20.92 8.30
C SER A 90 34.53 20.39 9.48
N MET A 91 33.22 20.63 9.48
CA MET A 91 32.28 20.19 10.53
C MET A 91 31.86 18.73 10.36
N ILE A 92 31.70 18.25 9.12
CA ILE A 92 31.28 16.87 8.83
C ILE A 92 32.41 15.85 9.06
N THR A 93 32.06 14.56 9.24
CA THR A 93 33.06 13.52 9.49
C THR A 93 33.86 13.21 8.21
N PRO A 94 35.06 12.62 8.31
CA PRO A 94 35.84 12.24 7.13
C PRO A 94 35.06 11.36 6.13
N GLU A 95 34.20 10.46 6.60
CA GLU A 95 33.39 9.57 5.76
C GLU A 95 32.28 10.34 5.03
N SER A 96 31.60 11.24 5.74
CA SER A 96 30.59 12.14 5.16
C SER A 96 31.23 13.08 4.13
N LEU A 97 32.43 13.60 4.43
CA LEU A 97 33.19 14.44 3.51
C LEU A 97 33.63 13.67 2.26
N ALA A 98 34.08 12.42 2.40
CA ALA A 98 34.44 11.57 1.27
C ALA A 98 33.22 11.29 0.37
N THR A 99 32.05 11.07 0.97
CA THR A 99 30.78 10.90 0.25
C THR A 99 30.38 12.18 -0.49
N LEU A 100 30.49 13.34 0.17
CA LEU A 100 30.25 14.64 -0.45
C LEU A 100 31.19 14.93 -1.62
N LYS A 101 32.50 14.66 -1.46
CA LYS A 101 33.50 14.83 -2.52
C LYS A 101 33.16 13.97 -3.74
N LYS A 102 32.83 12.69 -3.54
CA LYS A 102 32.39 11.81 -4.64
C LYS A 102 31.13 12.33 -5.35
N ALA A 103 30.18 12.91 -4.62
CA ALA A 103 28.99 13.50 -5.22
C ALA A 103 29.32 14.76 -6.03
N ILE A 104 30.22 15.61 -5.54
CA ILE A 104 30.77 16.79 -6.25
C ILE A 104 31.48 16.35 -7.52
N ASP A 105 32.40 15.39 -7.45
CA ASP A 105 33.17 14.93 -8.61
C ASP A 105 32.26 14.37 -9.71
N ARG A 106 31.18 13.67 -9.34
CA ARG A 106 30.16 13.15 -10.27
C ARG A 106 29.19 14.21 -10.80
N ALA A 107 29.07 15.35 -10.13
CA ALA A 107 28.24 16.46 -10.54
C ALA A 107 29.01 17.43 -11.46
N SER A 108 30.32 17.53 -11.29
CA SER A 108 31.21 18.34 -12.13
C SER A 108 31.15 17.89 -13.59
N LYS A 109 30.95 18.85 -14.51
CA LYS A 109 30.94 18.62 -15.95
C LYS A 109 32.12 19.35 -16.59
N GLY A 110 33.22 18.63 -16.81
CA GLY A 110 34.46 19.23 -17.33
C GLY A 110 35.02 20.27 -16.35
N SER A 111 35.20 21.51 -16.82
CA SER A 111 35.71 22.64 -16.02
C SER A 111 34.62 23.41 -15.24
N ALA A 112 33.33 23.10 -15.43
CA ALA A 112 32.25 23.80 -14.76
C ALA A 112 32.12 23.34 -13.29
N PRO A 113 31.96 24.28 -12.33
CA PRO A 113 31.78 23.93 -10.92
C PRO A 113 30.45 23.18 -10.71
N ALA A 114 30.49 22.17 -9.84
CA ALA A 114 29.33 21.38 -9.47
C ALA A 114 28.22 22.26 -8.86
N GLN A 115 27.04 22.24 -9.47
CA GLN A 115 25.86 22.93 -8.95
C GLN A 115 25.30 22.19 -7.73
N LYS A 116 24.83 22.92 -6.71
CA LYS A 116 24.30 22.34 -5.47
C LYS A 116 23.24 21.28 -5.76
N ASP A 117 22.26 21.58 -6.62
CA ASP A 117 21.13 20.68 -6.86
C ASP A 117 21.57 19.37 -7.55
N ASP A 118 22.61 19.44 -8.38
CA ASP A 118 23.25 18.26 -8.96
C ASP A 118 23.97 17.42 -7.89
N VAL A 119 24.58 18.04 -6.88
CA VAL A 119 25.23 17.35 -5.76
C VAL A 119 24.18 16.74 -4.84
N VAL A 120 23.17 17.51 -4.45
CA VAL A 120 22.06 17.11 -3.57
C VAL A 120 21.31 15.90 -4.13
N SER A 121 21.08 15.85 -5.44
CA SER A 121 20.43 14.71 -6.11
C SER A 121 21.29 13.44 -6.16
N ARG A 122 22.61 13.55 -6.03
CA ARG A 122 23.56 12.41 -6.04
C ARG A 122 23.88 11.88 -4.64
N LEU A 123 23.58 12.64 -3.59
CA LEU A 123 23.72 12.21 -2.21
C LEU A 123 22.57 11.28 -1.82
N THR A 124 22.91 10.06 -1.41
CA THR A 124 21.94 9.06 -0.95
C THR A 124 21.36 9.42 0.42
N PHE A 125 20.20 8.88 0.77
CA PHE A 125 19.61 8.98 2.11
C PHE A 125 20.59 8.72 3.27
N ASP A 126 21.57 7.83 3.09
CA ASP A 126 22.60 7.56 4.11
C ASP A 126 23.34 8.82 4.56
N PHE A 127 23.77 9.68 3.63
CA PHE A 127 24.44 10.95 3.93
C PHE A 127 23.55 11.85 4.80
N TRP A 128 22.28 12.00 4.40
CA TRP A 128 21.30 12.85 5.10
C TRP A 128 20.96 12.31 6.49
N SER A 129 20.78 10.98 6.62
CA SER A 129 20.51 10.33 7.90
C SER A 129 21.70 10.41 8.87
N ASN A 130 22.93 10.40 8.34
CA ASN A 130 24.14 10.50 9.15
C ASN A 130 24.28 11.87 9.83
N LEU A 131 23.70 12.94 9.26
CA LEU A 131 23.73 14.26 9.87
C LEU A 131 23.01 14.31 11.22
N PHE A 132 22.19 13.31 11.59
CA PHE A 132 21.54 13.25 12.92
C PHE A 132 22.39 12.61 14.02
N ARG A 133 23.64 12.22 13.76
CA ARG A 133 24.55 11.69 14.79
C ARG A 133 24.80 12.73 15.90
N ALA A 134 25.07 12.24 17.10
CA ALA A 134 25.31 13.09 18.28
C ALA A 134 26.42 14.15 18.09
N SER A 135 27.44 13.86 17.26
CA SER A 135 28.50 14.81 16.91
C SER A 135 27.98 16.09 16.23
N TYR A 136 26.82 16.01 15.59
CA TYR A 136 26.20 17.13 14.88
C TYR A 136 25.16 17.88 15.71
N ASP A 137 24.90 17.44 16.94
CA ASP A 137 23.87 18.05 17.78
C ASP A 137 24.18 19.52 18.05
N ARG A 138 25.39 19.82 18.55
CA ARG A 138 25.84 21.18 18.83
C ARG A 138 26.01 22.06 17.58
N PRO A 139 26.75 21.64 16.54
CA PRO A 139 27.00 22.53 15.40
C PRO A 139 25.81 22.71 14.45
N LEU A 140 24.84 21.78 14.43
CA LEU A 140 23.75 21.80 13.45
C LEU A 140 22.36 21.79 14.09
N TRP A 141 22.08 20.97 15.10
CA TRP A 141 20.68 20.71 15.51
C TRP A 141 20.16 21.53 16.69
N GLN A 142 21.03 22.00 17.58
CA GLN A 142 20.62 22.75 18.78
C GLN A 142 19.68 23.92 18.45
N THR A 143 19.90 24.63 17.35
CA THR A 143 19.07 25.75 16.91
C THR A 143 18.11 25.41 15.77
N ASN A 144 18.35 24.32 15.03
CA ASN A 144 17.66 24.07 13.75
C ASN A 144 16.63 22.93 13.80
N ILE A 145 16.55 22.14 14.87
CA ILE A 145 15.65 20.97 14.92
C ILE A 145 14.16 21.36 14.78
N LYS A 146 13.77 22.51 15.33
CA LYS A 146 12.42 23.06 15.24
C LYS A 146 12.10 23.55 13.83
N THR A 147 13.09 24.14 13.16
CA THR A 147 12.98 24.56 11.75
C THR A 147 12.86 23.35 10.83
N LEU A 148 13.57 22.27 11.14
CA LEU A 148 13.48 21.02 10.41
C LEU A 148 12.08 20.39 10.55
N MET A 149 11.54 20.33 11.78
CA MET A 149 10.29 19.64 12.11
C MET A 149 9.26 20.57 12.77
N PRO A 150 8.71 21.54 12.01
CA PRO A 150 7.86 22.59 12.57
C PRO A 150 6.53 22.09 13.13
N LEU A 151 6.01 20.96 12.63
CA LEU A 151 4.74 20.38 13.09
C LEU A 151 4.91 19.45 14.30
N ASN A 152 6.14 19.25 14.79
CA ASN A 152 6.40 18.56 16.04
C ASN A 152 7.57 19.23 16.79
N PRO A 153 7.34 20.39 17.44
CA PRO A 153 8.40 21.18 18.05
C PRO A 153 9.02 20.54 19.31
N SER A 154 8.41 19.48 19.85
CA SER A 154 8.92 18.74 21.02
C SER A 154 9.83 17.57 20.64
N ILE A 155 9.95 17.24 19.34
CA ILE A 155 10.82 16.15 18.90
C ILE A 155 12.28 16.47 19.21
N THR A 156 12.99 15.49 19.77
CA THR A 156 14.43 15.63 20.04
C THR A 156 15.24 15.10 18.86
N ARG A 157 16.46 15.62 18.68
CA ARG A 157 17.42 15.10 17.70
C ARG A 157 17.74 13.62 17.95
N ALA A 158 17.77 13.17 19.20
CA ALA A 158 17.95 11.75 19.54
C ALA A 158 16.80 10.87 19.03
N SER A 159 15.56 11.29 19.24
CA SER A 159 14.39 10.59 18.73
C SER A 159 14.37 10.57 17.18
N LEU A 160 14.70 11.69 16.54
CA LEU A 160 14.83 11.75 15.08
C LEU A 160 15.95 10.86 14.55
N GLN A 161 17.10 10.82 15.22
CA GLN A 161 18.20 9.93 14.84
C GLN A 161 17.75 8.47 14.83
N THR A 162 17.04 8.02 15.87
CA THR A 162 16.51 6.65 15.94
C THR A 162 15.57 6.35 14.76
N LEU A 163 14.63 7.26 14.46
CA LEU A 163 13.71 7.12 13.33
C LEU A 163 14.46 7.10 11.99
N MET A 164 15.39 8.04 11.76
CA MET A 164 16.17 8.12 10.53
C MET A 164 17.03 6.88 10.32
N MET A 165 17.65 6.36 11.38
CA MET A 165 18.43 5.13 11.32
C MET A 165 17.55 3.91 11.01
N SER A 166 16.38 3.79 11.64
CA SER A 166 15.40 2.74 11.35
C SER A 166 15.00 2.74 9.88
N ILE A 167 14.60 3.92 9.37
CA ILE A 167 14.18 4.10 7.97
C ILE A 167 15.33 3.85 6.99
N ASN A 168 16.53 4.37 7.27
CA ASN A 168 17.69 4.17 6.39
C ASN A 168 18.09 2.69 6.30
N ASN A 169 18.12 1.98 7.44
CA ASN A 169 18.38 0.55 7.46
C ASN A 169 17.33 -0.21 6.63
N PHE A 170 16.04 0.10 6.82
CA PHE A 170 14.96 -0.53 6.06
C PHE A 170 15.06 -0.25 4.54
N ARG A 171 15.34 1.00 4.16
CA ARG A 171 15.59 1.39 2.76
C ARG A 171 16.77 0.62 2.17
N ASN A 172 17.86 0.48 2.91
CA ASN A 172 19.04 -0.24 2.45
C ASN A 172 18.75 -1.73 2.26
N ARG A 173 17.98 -2.36 3.16
CA ARG A 173 17.51 -3.74 2.95
C ARG A 173 16.73 -3.90 1.64
N ILE A 174 15.82 -2.97 1.34
CA ILE A 174 15.07 -2.97 0.06
C ILE A 174 16.03 -2.84 -1.13
N ALA A 175 16.97 -1.89 -1.07
CA ALA A 175 17.94 -1.66 -2.14
C ALA A 175 18.88 -2.85 -2.37
N HIS A 176 19.19 -3.63 -1.33
CA HIS A 176 20.00 -4.85 -1.41
C HIS A 176 19.20 -6.11 -1.71
N HIS A 177 17.89 -5.99 -1.97
CA HIS A 177 16.96 -7.10 -2.20
C HIS A 177 16.92 -8.11 -1.04
N GLU A 178 17.05 -7.60 0.20
CA GLU A 178 16.96 -8.42 1.39
C GLU A 178 15.51 -8.72 1.78
N PRO A 179 15.27 -9.82 2.52
CA PRO A 179 13.97 -10.11 3.09
C PRO A 179 13.52 -9.03 4.08
N ILE A 180 12.36 -8.42 3.84
CA ILE A 180 11.66 -7.50 4.75
C ILE A 180 10.31 -8.05 5.24
N PHE A 181 9.81 -9.12 4.64
CA PHE A 181 8.52 -9.73 4.99
C PHE A 181 8.42 -10.23 6.45
N ALA A 182 9.55 -10.43 7.13
CA ALA A 182 9.61 -10.86 8.52
C ALA A 182 9.71 -9.71 9.52
N LEU A 183 9.87 -8.47 9.05
CA LEU A 183 9.92 -7.27 9.88
C LEU A 183 8.50 -6.77 10.21
N ASP A 184 8.39 -5.91 11.22
CA ASP A 184 7.18 -5.14 11.47
C ASP A 184 7.06 -4.00 10.45
N VAL A 185 6.59 -4.36 9.25
CA VAL A 185 6.36 -3.41 8.16
C VAL A 185 5.23 -2.41 8.47
N SER A 186 4.34 -2.73 9.40
CA SER A 186 3.29 -1.82 9.85
C SER A 186 3.90 -0.67 10.66
N LEU A 187 4.76 -1.01 11.62
CA LEU A 187 5.52 -0.04 12.40
C LEU A 187 6.40 0.82 11.48
N MET A 188 7.12 0.21 10.54
CA MET A 188 7.96 0.96 9.60
C MET A 188 7.16 1.96 8.76
N HIS A 189 5.99 1.57 8.25
CA HIS A 189 5.11 2.49 7.53
C HIS A 189 4.63 3.65 8.43
N LYS A 190 4.34 3.37 9.70
CA LYS A 190 3.99 4.40 10.69
C LYS A 190 5.17 5.35 10.95
N GLU A 191 6.38 4.85 11.14
CA GLU A 191 7.58 5.67 11.37
C GLU A 191 7.85 6.59 10.17
N ILE A 192 7.71 6.08 8.94
CA ILE A 192 7.81 6.86 7.70
C ILE A 192 6.78 8.00 7.69
N LEU A 193 5.50 7.69 7.96
CA LEU A 193 4.44 8.70 8.01
C LEU A 193 4.69 9.74 9.10
N GLN A 194 5.18 9.33 10.27
CA GLN A 194 5.50 10.23 11.37
C GLN A 194 6.57 11.25 11.00
N VAL A 195 7.69 10.78 10.44
CA VAL A 195 8.79 11.67 10.02
C VAL A 195 8.32 12.70 9.00
N VAL A 196 7.58 12.25 7.99
CA VAL A 196 7.06 13.16 6.95
C VAL A 196 6.03 14.10 7.55
N GLY A 197 5.15 13.61 8.44
CA GLY A 197 4.13 14.41 9.12
C GLY A 197 4.70 15.47 10.07
N TYR A 198 5.86 15.23 10.68
CA TYR A 198 6.58 16.24 11.48
C TYR A 198 7.05 17.43 10.64
N ARG A 199 7.25 17.23 9.33
CA ARG A 199 7.59 18.29 8.38
C ARG A 199 6.36 18.88 7.69
N SER A 200 5.46 18.04 7.18
CA SER A 200 4.31 18.48 6.37
C SER A 200 3.15 17.49 6.45
N ALA A 201 2.03 17.95 7.02
CA ALA A 201 0.77 17.21 7.03
C ALA A 201 0.24 16.91 5.60
N THR A 202 0.48 17.83 4.65
CA THR A 202 0.11 17.63 3.24
C THR A 202 0.86 16.47 2.62
N ALA A 203 2.19 16.39 2.83
CA ALA A 203 2.99 15.28 2.32
C ALA A 203 2.62 13.95 2.99
N GLU A 204 2.35 13.94 4.30
CA GLU A 204 1.86 12.75 5.01
C GLU A 204 0.54 12.25 4.41
N ASN A 205 -0.43 13.15 4.21
CA ASN A 205 -1.72 12.80 3.61
C ASN A 205 -1.55 12.28 2.17
N TRP A 206 -0.66 12.90 1.39
CA TRP A 206 -0.34 12.45 0.04
C TRP A 206 0.23 11.03 0.02
N ILE A 207 1.13 10.69 0.95
CA ILE A 207 1.61 9.30 1.12
C ILE A 207 0.45 8.37 1.45
N LYS A 208 -0.43 8.73 2.40
CA LYS A 208 -1.58 7.89 2.79
C LYS A 208 -2.51 7.59 1.60
N CYS A 209 -2.77 8.58 0.75
CA CYS A 209 -3.67 8.44 -0.40
C CYS A 209 -3.08 7.57 -1.53
N HIS A 210 -1.77 7.62 -1.75
CA HIS A 210 -1.13 6.97 -2.90
C HIS A 210 -0.30 5.73 -2.55
N SER A 211 -0.04 5.47 -1.26
CA SER A 211 0.69 4.28 -0.81
C SER A 211 -0.13 3.01 -1.03
N THR A 212 0.52 1.98 -1.57
CA THR A 212 -0.07 0.64 -1.73
C THR A 212 0.35 -0.33 -0.63
N VAL A 213 1.10 0.13 0.38
CA VAL A 213 1.68 -0.70 1.44
C VAL A 213 0.60 -1.52 2.17
N HIS A 214 -0.48 -0.90 2.62
CA HIS A 214 -1.55 -1.61 3.33
C HIS A 214 -2.24 -2.67 2.46
N LYS A 215 -2.43 -2.40 1.16
CA LYS A 215 -3.00 -3.37 0.21
C LYS A 215 -2.09 -4.59 0.10
N VAL A 216 -0.79 -4.38 -0.03
CA VAL A 216 0.18 -5.48 -0.13
C VAL A 216 0.33 -6.21 1.21
N MET A 217 0.34 -5.53 2.35
CA MET A 217 0.42 -6.18 3.66
C MET A 217 -0.69 -7.23 3.85
N ARG A 218 -1.92 -6.91 3.41
CA ARG A 218 -3.07 -7.83 3.47
C ARG A 218 -3.00 -8.99 2.48
N SER A 219 -2.14 -8.93 1.45
CA SER A 219 -1.95 -10.02 0.50
C SER A 219 -0.82 -10.98 0.88
N ARG A 220 -0.43 -10.98 2.16
CA ARG A 220 0.54 -11.94 2.70
C ARG A 220 0.05 -13.37 2.44
N PRO A 221 0.85 -14.24 1.84
CA PRO A 221 0.44 -15.62 1.61
C PRO A 221 0.33 -16.36 2.95
N SER A 222 -0.73 -17.15 3.11
CA SER A 222 -0.94 -18.04 4.25
C SER A 222 -0.54 -19.46 3.86
N SER A 223 -0.14 -20.28 4.85
CA SER A 223 0.37 -21.63 4.61
C SER A 223 -0.69 -22.66 4.18
N GLY A 224 -1.87 -22.21 3.75
CA GLY A 224 -2.94 -23.05 3.23
C GLY A 224 -2.82 -23.19 1.70
N LEU A 225 -2.33 -24.34 1.25
CA LEU A 225 -2.51 -24.91 -0.10
C LEU A 225 -2.56 -23.89 -1.26
N GLY A 226 -1.41 -23.31 -1.63
CA GLY A 226 -1.06 -22.92 -3.00
C GLY A 226 -1.98 -21.97 -3.79
N ALA A 227 -2.90 -21.23 -3.15
CA ALA A 227 -3.92 -20.47 -3.85
C ALA A 227 -4.01 -18.98 -3.43
N GLY A 228 -2.94 -18.41 -2.87
CA GLY A 228 -2.94 -17.03 -2.38
C GLY A 228 -3.97 -16.80 -1.25
N PRO A 229 -4.36 -15.54 -0.96
CA PRO A 229 -5.40 -15.28 0.03
C PRO A 229 -6.72 -15.92 -0.41
N THR A 230 -7.39 -16.59 0.52
CA THR A 230 -8.68 -17.23 0.25
C THR A 230 -9.75 -16.17 -0.01
N LEU A 231 -10.80 -16.51 -0.75
CA LEU A 231 -11.91 -15.59 -1.03
C LEU A 231 -12.57 -15.10 0.27
N ALA A 232 -12.66 -15.96 1.30
CA ALA A 232 -13.16 -15.58 2.61
C ALA A 232 -12.32 -14.50 3.30
N SER A 233 -11.01 -14.45 3.04
CA SER A 233 -10.12 -13.42 3.59
C SER A 233 -10.14 -12.10 2.80
N LEU A 234 -10.58 -12.15 1.54
CA LEU A 234 -10.63 -10.99 0.64
C LEU A 234 -11.99 -10.32 0.58
N CYS A 235 -13.06 -11.00 0.95
CA CYS A 235 -14.41 -10.49 0.83
C CYS A 235 -14.69 -9.31 1.76
N ASP A 236 -15.53 -8.41 1.29
CA ASP A 236 -16.03 -7.29 2.08
C ASP A 236 -17.15 -7.79 3.00
N SER A 237 -16.99 -7.57 4.30
CA SER A 237 -17.99 -7.93 5.31
C SER A 237 -19.02 -6.82 5.54
N ASP A 238 -18.87 -5.67 4.89
CA ASP A 238 -19.80 -4.53 5.01
C ASP A 238 -21.02 -4.70 4.09
N PHE A 239 -21.92 -5.61 4.46
CA PHE A 239 -23.15 -5.88 3.73
C PHE A 239 -24.33 -6.09 4.68
N SER A 240 -25.55 -5.91 4.16
CA SER A 240 -26.79 -6.28 4.83
C SER A 240 -27.56 -7.31 3.99
N THR A 241 -28.29 -8.21 4.65
CA THR A 241 -29.19 -9.17 3.98
C THR A 241 -30.62 -8.73 4.18
N LEU A 242 -31.34 -8.46 3.09
CA LEU A 242 -32.72 -7.95 3.15
C LEU A 242 -33.64 -8.76 2.23
N PRO A 243 -34.90 -9.04 2.64
CA PRO A 243 -35.88 -9.67 1.76
C PRO A 243 -36.24 -8.77 0.58
N ILE A 244 -36.55 -9.37 -0.57
CA ILE A 244 -36.91 -8.62 -1.78
C ILE A 244 -38.22 -7.84 -1.67
N THR A 245 -39.11 -8.24 -0.76
CA THR A 245 -40.33 -7.51 -0.42
C THR A 245 -40.08 -6.19 0.32
N THR A 246 -38.84 -5.93 0.78
CA THR A 246 -38.49 -4.70 1.49
C THR A 246 -38.73 -3.49 0.60
N LYS A 247 -39.57 -2.56 1.06
CA LYS A 247 -39.86 -1.30 0.37
C LYS A 247 -38.67 -0.34 0.43
N LEU A 248 -38.51 0.47 -0.62
CA LEU A 248 -37.41 1.44 -0.69
C LEU A 248 -37.52 2.50 0.43
N SER A 249 -38.73 2.85 0.84
CA SER A 249 -39.01 3.74 1.98
C SER A 249 -38.39 3.26 3.29
N ASP A 250 -38.28 1.94 3.47
CA ASP A 250 -37.84 1.33 4.73
C ASP A 250 -36.31 1.15 4.80
N LEU A 251 -35.60 1.34 3.67
CA LEU A 251 -34.17 1.08 3.60
C LEU A 251 -33.38 1.91 4.59
N LYS A 252 -33.75 3.19 4.80
CA LYS A 252 -33.05 4.05 5.78
C LYS A 252 -33.08 3.49 7.21
N ALA A 253 -34.16 2.78 7.57
CA ALA A 253 -34.33 2.19 8.90
C ALA A 253 -33.76 0.77 8.99
N LYS A 254 -33.91 -0.01 7.91
CA LYS A 254 -33.52 -1.44 7.85
C LYS A 254 -32.08 -1.66 7.38
N GLN A 255 -31.44 -0.66 6.78
CA GLN A 255 -30.07 -0.71 6.29
C GLN A 255 -29.19 0.32 7.03
N PRO A 256 -28.32 -0.10 7.97
CA PRO A 256 -27.18 0.73 8.37
C PRO A 256 -26.29 0.93 7.13
N GLN A 257 -25.62 2.08 7.00
CA GLN A 257 -24.80 2.52 5.84
C GLN A 257 -23.76 1.49 5.37
N THR A 258 -24.24 0.41 4.75
CA THR A 258 -23.50 -0.78 4.35
C THR A 258 -23.26 -0.68 2.86
N LYS A 259 -22.08 -1.10 2.44
CA LYS A 259 -21.64 -0.99 1.05
C LYS A 259 -22.43 -1.87 0.09
N PHE A 260 -22.99 -2.98 0.55
CA PHE A 260 -23.75 -3.93 -0.27
C PHE A 260 -25.08 -4.33 0.37
N ILE A 261 -26.08 -4.60 -0.46
CA ILE A 261 -27.33 -5.26 -0.07
C ILE A 261 -27.39 -6.62 -0.77
N VAL A 262 -27.48 -7.69 0.01
CA VAL A 262 -27.73 -9.04 -0.50
C VAL A 262 -29.23 -9.30 -0.40
N CYS A 263 -29.89 -9.33 -1.56
CA CYS A 263 -31.33 -9.49 -1.67
C CYS A 263 -31.70 -10.97 -1.59
N LEU A 264 -32.60 -11.30 -0.67
CA LEU A 264 -33.06 -12.67 -0.42
C LEU A 264 -34.51 -12.85 -0.88
N ASP A 265 -34.82 -14.00 -1.46
CA ASP A 265 -36.20 -14.41 -1.70
C ASP A 265 -36.87 -14.78 -0.37
N ASP A 266 -38.04 -14.18 -0.10
CA ASP A 266 -38.77 -14.32 1.16
C ASP A 266 -39.18 -15.77 1.48
N LYS A 267 -39.35 -16.63 0.47
CA LYS A 267 -39.86 -18.00 0.65
C LYS A 267 -38.74 -19.02 0.82
N SER A 268 -37.72 -18.92 -0.02
CA SER A 268 -36.60 -19.87 -0.09
C SER A 268 -35.41 -19.44 0.76
N GLY A 269 -35.29 -18.14 1.10
CA GLY A 269 -34.11 -17.58 1.74
C GLY A 269 -32.88 -17.52 0.83
N GLU A 270 -33.03 -17.88 -0.45
CA GLU A 270 -31.96 -17.87 -1.42
C GLU A 270 -31.63 -16.45 -1.87
N THR A 271 -30.35 -16.22 -2.20
CA THR A 271 -29.94 -14.94 -2.78
C THR A 271 -30.50 -14.79 -4.19
N VAL A 272 -31.12 -13.65 -4.47
CA VAL A 272 -31.65 -13.33 -5.80
C VAL A 272 -30.89 -12.20 -6.49
N GLY A 273 -30.11 -11.43 -5.74
CA GLY A 273 -29.33 -10.33 -6.29
C GLY A 273 -28.41 -9.68 -5.27
N ILE A 274 -27.48 -8.87 -5.77
CA ILE A 274 -26.59 -8.05 -4.96
C ILE A 274 -26.64 -6.64 -5.53
N LEU A 275 -26.93 -5.66 -4.68
CA LEU A 275 -27.09 -4.26 -5.07
C LEU A 275 -26.12 -3.35 -4.30
N LYS A 276 -25.76 -2.23 -4.91
CA LYS A 276 -25.16 -1.06 -4.27
C LYS A 276 -26.03 0.17 -4.51
N ALA A 277 -25.57 1.31 -4.00
CA ALA A 277 -26.20 2.61 -4.24
C ALA A 277 -26.32 2.97 -5.73
N ALA A 278 -25.44 2.46 -6.60
CA ALA A 278 -25.48 2.73 -8.02
C ALA A 278 -26.72 2.11 -8.69
N GLU A 279 -26.99 0.82 -8.43
CA GLU A 279 -28.15 0.10 -8.96
C GLU A 279 -29.48 0.70 -8.44
N LEU A 280 -29.50 1.11 -7.17
CA LEU A 280 -30.65 1.82 -6.59
C LEU A 280 -30.88 3.16 -7.30
N GLY A 281 -29.81 3.93 -7.52
CA GLY A 281 -29.89 5.21 -8.22
C GLY A 281 -30.38 5.05 -9.66
N GLU A 282 -29.86 4.07 -10.41
CA GLU A 282 -30.27 3.76 -11.78
C GLU A 282 -31.76 3.45 -11.86
N PHE A 283 -32.26 2.57 -10.98
CA PHE A 283 -33.68 2.27 -10.90
C PHE A 283 -34.52 3.51 -10.55
N MET A 284 -34.11 4.29 -9.54
CA MET A 284 -34.84 5.49 -9.14
C MET A 284 -34.94 6.53 -10.26
N PHE A 285 -33.89 6.70 -11.07
CA PHE A 285 -33.94 7.57 -12.24
C PHE A 285 -34.87 7.03 -13.34
N SER A 286 -35.02 5.71 -13.46
CA SER A 286 -35.94 5.10 -14.42
C SER A 286 -37.42 5.23 -14.04
N CYS A 287 -37.70 5.39 -12.74
CA CYS A 287 -39.06 5.50 -12.19
C CYS A 287 -39.51 6.93 -11.91
N ALA A 288 -38.65 7.92 -12.11
CA ALA A 288 -39.00 9.32 -11.88
C ALA A 288 -40.08 9.77 -12.88
N ASP A 289 -41.12 10.43 -12.37
CA ASP A 289 -42.17 11.00 -13.21
C ASP A 289 -41.70 12.26 -13.96
N GLU A 290 -42.59 12.87 -14.76
CA GLU A 290 -42.28 14.11 -15.51
C GLU A 290 -41.88 15.29 -14.61
N SER A 291 -42.20 15.23 -13.31
CA SER A 291 -41.82 16.22 -12.30
C SER A 291 -40.50 15.89 -11.59
N GLY A 292 -39.92 14.72 -11.87
CA GLY A 292 -38.71 14.22 -11.22
C GLY A 292 -38.95 13.62 -9.83
N LEU A 293 -40.19 13.34 -9.46
CA LEU A 293 -40.56 12.74 -8.18
C LEU A 293 -40.69 11.22 -8.29
N ILE A 294 -40.44 10.54 -7.16
CA ILE A 294 -40.60 9.09 -7.01
C ILE A 294 -41.25 8.78 -5.67
N ASP A 295 -42.24 7.89 -5.67
CA ASP A 295 -42.80 7.33 -4.44
C ASP A 295 -42.06 6.04 -4.06
N LEU A 296 -41.24 6.12 -3.00
CA LEU A 296 -40.44 5.00 -2.52
C LEU A 296 -41.27 3.91 -1.82
N THR A 297 -42.55 4.15 -1.53
CA THR A 297 -43.44 3.17 -0.89
C THR A 297 -44.02 2.17 -1.90
N GLU A 298 -44.12 2.55 -3.17
CA GLU A 298 -44.64 1.68 -4.23
C GLU A 298 -43.60 0.64 -4.66
N HIS A 299 -42.31 0.97 -4.59
CA HIS A 299 -41.22 0.11 -5.05
C HIS A 299 -40.54 -0.69 -3.95
N SER A 300 -40.06 -1.88 -4.32
CA SER A 300 -39.36 -2.84 -3.47
C SER A 300 -37.96 -3.15 -4.01
N LEU A 301 -37.13 -3.81 -3.19
CA LEU A 301 -35.84 -4.34 -3.64
C LEU A 301 -35.99 -5.36 -4.78
N GLY A 302 -37.11 -6.08 -4.84
CA GLY A 302 -37.44 -6.98 -5.95
C GLY A 302 -37.55 -6.25 -7.29
N ASP A 303 -38.16 -5.06 -7.30
CA ASP A 303 -38.31 -4.23 -8.51
C ASP A 303 -36.95 -3.75 -9.02
N VAL A 304 -36.07 -3.33 -8.10
CA VAL A 304 -34.69 -2.94 -8.42
C VAL A 304 -33.90 -4.12 -8.97
N CYS A 305 -34.02 -5.31 -8.35
CA CYS A 305 -33.34 -6.52 -8.81
C CYS A 305 -33.78 -6.93 -10.22
N ALA A 306 -35.08 -6.83 -10.51
CA ALA A 306 -35.63 -7.12 -11.83
C ALA A 306 -35.15 -6.11 -12.88
N HIS A 307 -35.17 -4.81 -12.58
CA HIS A 307 -34.73 -3.76 -13.50
C HIS A 307 -33.25 -3.88 -13.87
N THR A 308 -32.40 -4.24 -12.90
CA THR A 308 -30.93 -4.28 -13.06
C THR A 308 -30.39 -5.64 -13.46
N ASP A 309 -31.26 -6.63 -13.71
CA ASP A 309 -30.89 -8.03 -13.98
C ASP A 309 -29.93 -8.60 -12.89
N ALA A 310 -30.19 -8.24 -11.64
CA ALA A 310 -29.29 -8.49 -10.51
C ALA A 310 -29.01 -9.99 -10.30
N ALA A 311 -29.94 -10.86 -10.70
CA ALA A 311 -29.80 -12.31 -10.63
C ALA A 311 -28.65 -12.85 -11.50
N ARG A 312 -28.34 -12.18 -12.61
CA ARG A 312 -27.23 -12.55 -13.52
C ARG A 312 -25.93 -11.82 -13.20
N ALA A 313 -26.01 -10.80 -12.36
CA ALA A 313 -24.88 -9.95 -12.00
C ALA A 313 -23.96 -10.55 -10.91
N TYR A 314 -24.27 -11.73 -10.37
CA TYR A 314 -23.46 -12.37 -9.33
C TYR A 314 -23.23 -13.87 -9.55
N ALA A 315 -22.20 -14.41 -8.89
CA ALA A 315 -21.96 -15.85 -8.80
C ALA A 315 -21.59 -16.26 -7.36
N LYS A 316 -22.00 -17.46 -6.93
CA LYS A 316 -21.63 -18.03 -5.63
C LYS A 316 -20.26 -18.70 -5.70
N VAL A 317 -19.45 -18.52 -4.67
CA VAL A 317 -18.06 -19.03 -4.63
C VAL A 317 -17.74 -19.58 -3.24
N ASP A 318 -16.90 -20.61 -3.18
CA ASP A 318 -16.44 -21.15 -1.90
C ASP A 318 -15.34 -20.23 -1.32
N GLY A 319 -15.51 -19.83 -0.06
CA GLY A 319 -14.58 -19.02 0.70
C GLY A 319 -13.21 -19.64 0.86
N ALA A 320 -13.09 -20.97 0.75
CA ALA A 320 -11.83 -21.70 0.78
C ALA A 320 -11.04 -21.61 -0.55
N GLU A 321 -11.69 -21.22 -1.66
CA GLU A 321 -11.00 -21.03 -2.93
C GLU A 321 -10.00 -19.88 -2.87
N GLY A 322 -8.98 -19.94 -3.72
CA GLY A 322 -8.01 -18.88 -3.86
C GLY A 322 -8.51 -17.71 -4.70
N ALA A 323 -7.90 -16.53 -4.50
CA ALA A 323 -8.20 -15.30 -5.23
C ALA A 323 -8.18 -15.44 -6.78
N ILE A 324 -7.43 -16.41 -7.31
CA ILE A 324 -7.35 -16.70 -8.75
C ILE A 324 -8.70 -17.08 -9.35
N ALA A 325 -9.58 -17.75 -8.58
CA ALA A 325 -10.90 -18.16 -9.04
C ALA A 325 -11.71 -16.97 -9.60
N LEU A 326 -11.54 -15.78 -9.02
CA LEU A 326 -12.25 -14.56 -9.43
C LEU A 326 -12.02 -14.18 -10.90
N THR A 327 -10.88 -14.56 -11.49
CA THR A 327 -10.58 -14.28 -12.90
C THR A 327 -11.49 -15.04 -13.86
N HIS A 328 -11.95 -16.22 -13.45
CA HIS A 328 -12.90 -17.04 -14.20
C HIS A 328 -14.34 -16.63 -13.90
N ILE A 329 -14.61 -16.14 -12.69
CA ILE A 329 -15.94 -15.72 -12.24
C ILE A 329 -16.38 -14.40 -12.86
N PHE A 330 -15.50 -13.37 -12.88
CA PHE A 330 -15.85 -12.04 -13.39
C PHE A 330 -15.83 -11.95 -14.93
N ARG A 331 -16.60 -12.82 -15.60
CA ARG A 331 -16.81 -12.86 -17.05
C ARG A 331 -18.23 -12.42 -17.40
N GLY A 332 -18.40 -11.83 -18.59
CA GLY A 332 -19.68 -11.30 -19.04
C GLY A 332 -20.28 -10.29 -18.05
N PHE A 333 -21.55 -10.52 -17.69
CA PHE A 333 -22.37 -9.67 -16.82
C PHE A 333 -22.11 -9.85 -15.33
N VAL A 334 -21.28 -10.82 -14.91
CA VAL A 334 -20.99 -11.04 -13.49
C VAL A 334 -20.11 -9.92 -12.95
N CYS A 335 -20.68 -9.16 -12.01
CA CYS A 335 -20.09 -8.01 -11.33
C CYS A 335 -19.78 -8.29 -9.86
N TYR A 336 -20.39 -9.32 -9.27
CA TYR A 336 -20.26 -9.65 -7.86
C TYR A 336 -19.96 -11.14 -7.64
N ALA A 337 -19.15 -11.45 -6.63
CA ALA A 337 -18.96 -12.81 -6.14
C ALA A 337 -19.48 -12.89 -4.69
N LEU A 338 -20.45 -13.76 -4.48
CA LEU A 338 -21.05 -14.04 -3.17
C LEU A 338 -20.24 -15.14 -2.48
N VAL A 339 -19.47 -14.78 -1.46
CA VAL A 339 -18.53 -15.69 -0.81
C VAL A 339 -19.22 -16.45 0.31
N LEU A 340 -19.23 -17.79 0.20
CA LEU A 340 -19.84 -18.69 1.16
C LEU A 340 -18.76 -19.52 1.86
N GLU A 341 -18.81 -19.62 3.19
CA GLU A 341 -17.91 -20.46 3.98
C GLU A 341 -18.74 -21.49 4.74
N ALA A 342 -18.54 -22.79 4.47
CA ALA A 342 -19.37 -23.87 5.00
C ALA A 342 -20.88 -23.63 4.81
N GLY A 343 -21.27 -23.10 3.64
CA GLY A 343 -22.66 -22.79 3.28
C GLY A 343 -23.22 -21.50 3.90
N LYS A 344 -22.45 -20.77 4.71
CA LYS A 344 -22.88 -19.49 5.30
C LYS A 344 -22.29 -18.32 4.54
N LEU A 345 -23.10 -17.28 4.35
CA LEU A 345 -22.67 -16.04 3.71
C LEU A 345 -21.60 -15.35 4.56
N LYS A 346 -20.41 -15.15 3.97
CA LYS A 346 -19.26 -14.52 4.62
C LYS A 346 -19.06 -13.07 4.19
N GLY A 347 -19.28 -12.77 2.92
CA GLY A 347 -19.07 -11.45 2.36
C GLY A 347 -19.27 -11.39 0.85
N VAL A 348 -19.04 -10.20 0.30
CA VAL A 348 -19.19 -9.90 -1.12
C VAL A 348 -17.89 -9.37 -1.70
N ILE A 349 -17.51 -9.83 -2.89
CA ILE A 349 -16.41 -9.26 -3.67
C ILE A 349 -16.98 -8.60 -4.91
N SER A 350 -16.70 -7.31 -5.12
CA SER A 350 -17.08 -6.63 -6.36
C SER A 350 -15.96 -6.66 -7.39
N LYS A 351 -16.33 -6.84 -8.65
CA LYS A 351 -15.45 -6.74 -9.81
C LYS A 351 -14.76 -5.36 -9.80
N PRO A 352 -13.43 -5.30 -9.91
CA PRO A 352 -12.72 -4.04 -9.92
C PRO A 352 -13.04 -3.25 -11.18
N HIS A 353 -13.35 -1.96 -11.02
CA HIS A 353 -13.68 -1.05 -12.12
C HIS A 353 -12.49 -0.79 -13.06
N ARG A 354 -11.25 -0.98 -12.57
CA ARG A 354 -10.02 -1.02 -13.38
C ARG A 354 -9.18 -2.24 -12.98
N LYS A 355 -8.81 -3.05 -13.96
CA LYS A 355 -7.74 -4.05 -13.80
C LYS A 355 -6.42 -3.29 -13.97
N TYR A 356 -5.67 -3.10 -12.88
CA TYR A 356 -4.32 -2.56 -12.92
C TYR A 356 -3.30 -3.66 -13.20
#